data_AF-A0A9J7M0F9-F1
#
_entry.id   AF-A0A9J7M0F9-F1
#
_cell.length_a   1.000
_cell.length_b   1.000
_cell.length_c   1.000
_cell.angle_alpha   90.00
_cell.angle_beta   90.00
_cell.angle_gamma   90.00
#
_symmetry.space_group_name_H-M   'P 1'
#
loop_
_entity.id
_entity.type
_entity.pdbx_description
1 polymer ?
#
loop_
_entity_poly.entity_id
_entity_poly.type
_entity_poly.pdbx_seq_one_letter_code
_entity_poly.pdbx_strand_id
1 'polypeptide(L)'
;MALSQQHPLPESPPYMECQGMFFPYNVNMECLEAMKTFEIRDDDVVIVKAIVVLRNPKDICVSSYHFSQKTVHLKTPDSWEQYLKDFFDGNKLYGDYFDHVLGWWQMRNDPHFLFVKYEDMKKDFRSSVKMIAAFLEKELTDENLASVLNSCSLESMRKTFSEFDIRRKVFVRNGAVGDWKNHFSAEESARFDQKYRERMAGTGLEFDFE
;
A
#
# COMPACT_ATOMS: atom_id res chain seq x y z
N MET A 1 30.12 14.73 -1.41
CA MET A 1 28.72 14.39 -1.08
C MET A 1 28.42 13.08 -1.77
N ALA A 2 28.29 12.01 -0.99
CA ALA A 2 28.18 10.65 -1.52
C ALA A 2 26.80 10.45 -2.17
N LEU A 3 26.81 10.11 -3.45
CA LEU A 3 25.66 9.59 -4.18
C LEU A 3 25.27 8.26 -3.51
N SER A 4 24.05 8.20 -2.98
CA SER A 4 23.50 6.96 -2.43
C SER A 4 23.55 5.88 -3.49
N GLN A 5 24.18 4.75 -3.18
CA GLN A 5 24.19 3.57 -4.05
C GLN A 5 22.74 3.12 -4.27
N GLN A 6 22.21 3.41 -5.45
CA GLN A 6 20.96 2.82 -5.90
C GLN A 6 21.21 1.32 -6.07
N HIS A 7 20.57 0.50 -5.24
CA HIS A 7 20.54 -0.93 -5.47
C HIS A 7 19.90 -1.18 -6.84
N PRO A 8 20.56 -1.90 -7.76
CA PRO A 8 19.96 -2.23 -9.05
C PRO A 8 18.74 -3.14 -8.82
N LEU A 9 17.58 -2.71 -9.34
CA LEU A 9 16.35 -3.49 -9.32
C LEU A 9 16.49 -4.70 -10.27
N PRO A 10 15.87 -5.86 -9.97
CA PRO A 10 16.02 -7.08 -10.76
C PRO A 10 15.40 -6.98 -12.17
N GLU A 11 16.05 -7.61 -13.17
CA GLU A 11 15.79 -7.51 -14.62
C GLU A 11 14.55 -8.28 -15.17
N SER A 12 13.54 -8.65 -14.38
CA SER A 12 12.32 -9.28 -14.95
C SER A 12 11.05 -9.12 -14.12
N PRO A 13 9.87 -9.05 -14.78
CA PRO A 13 8.64 -8.37 -14.33
C PRO A 13 8.07 -8.88 -12.99
N PRO A 14 7.40 -8.00 -12.23
CA PRO A 14 6.28 -7.18 -12.73
C PRO A 14 6.51 -5.67 -12.55
N TYR A 15 7.42 -5.10 -13.34
CA TYR A 15 7.65 -3.66 -13.36
C TYR A 15 7.42 -3.08 -14.76
N MET A 16 6.87 -1.87 -14.83
CA MET A 16 6.86 -1.04 -16.03
C MET A 16 7.82 0.13 -15.84
N GLU A 17 8.74 0.30 -16.78
CA GLU A 17 9.62 1.46 -16.82
C GLU A 17 8.89 2.64 -17.45
N CYS A 18 8.96 3.79 -16.80
CA CYS A 18 8.45 5.06 -17.31
C CYS A 18 9.47 6.16 -16.98
N GLN A 19 10.12 6.72 -18.01
CA GLN A 19 11.11 7.82 -17.89
C GLN A 19 12.25 7.51 -16.89
N GLY A 20 12.75 6.27 -16.88
CA GLY A 20 13.81 5.84 -15.97
C GLY A 20 13.36 5.50 -14.55
N MET A 21 12.05 5.56 -14.27
CA MET A 21 11.44 5.10 -13.01
C MET A 21 10.69 3.78 -13.21
N PHE A 22 10.76 2.88 -12.23
CA PHE A 22 10.12 1.57 -12.28
C PHE A 22 8.88 1.52 -11.38
N PHE A 23 7.74 1.15 -11.95
CA PHE A 23 6.44 1.05 -11.27
C PHE A 23 5.91 -0.39 -11.29
N PRO A 24 5.08 -0.79 -10.31
CA PRO A 24 4.38 -2.09 -10.36
C PRO A 24 3.52 -2.27 -11.62
N TYR A 25 3.49 -3.48 -12.18
CA TYR A 25 2.83 -3.85 -13.44
C TYR A 25 1.32 -3.51 -13.54
N ASN A 26 0.64 -3.34 -12.41
CA ASN A 26 -0.79 -3.04 -12.34
C ASN A 26 -1.13 -1.55 -12.32
N VAL A 27 -0.14 -0.64 -12.37
CA VAL A 27 -0.39 0.76 -12.70
C VAL A 27 -0.55 0.83 -14.21
N ASN A 28 -1.77 0.94 -14.74
CA ASN A 28 -1.93 0.92 -16.20
C ASN A 28 -1.13 2.05 -16.87
N MET A 29 -0.72 1.82 -18.11
CA MET A 29 0.08 2.78 -18.87
C MET A 29 -0.63 4.13 -18.99
N GLU A 30 -1.97 4.13 -19.06
CA GLU A 30 -2.80 5.34 -19.05
C GLU A 30 -2.67 6.15 -17.75
N CYS A 31 -2.60 5.53 -16.57
CA CYS A 31 -2.33 6.25 -15.32
C CYS A 31 -0.91 6.82 -15.32
N LEU A 32 0.09 6.03 -15.76
CA LEU A 32 1.47 6.49 -15.91
C LEU A 32 1.62 7.59 -16.97
N GLU A 33 0.83 7.56 -18.06
CA GLU A 33 0.82 8.57 -19.13
C GLU A 33 0.00 9.80 -18.77
N ALA A 34 -1.12 9.66 -18.06
CA ALA A 34 -1.84 10.78 -17.48
C ALA A 34 -0.99 11.53 -16.46
N MET A 35 -0.14 10.80 -15.71
CA MET A 35 0.92 11.40 -14.88
C MET A 35 2.03 12.06 -15.71
N LYS A 36 2.20 11.71 -16.99
CA LYS A 36 3.20 12.29 -17.92
C LYS A 36 2.73 13.52 -18.70
N THR A 37 1.43 13.67 -19.00
CA THR A 37 0.92 14.72 -19.92
C THR A 37 0.01 15.74 -19.24
N PHE A 38 0.48 16.38 -18.18
CA PHE A 38 -0.14 17.60 -17.64
C PHE A 38 0.04 18.83 -18.56
N GLU A 39 -0.01 18.66 -19.88
CA GLU A 39 -0.23 19.77 -20.80
C GLU A 39 -1.72 19.90 -21.07
N ILE A 40 -2.27 20.86 -20.33
CA ILE A 40 -3.49 21.60 -20.58
C ILE A 40 -3.65 21.83 -22.08
N ARG A 41 -4.74 21.33 -22.67
CA ARG A 41 -5.33 22.02 -23.83
C ARG A 41 -6.07 23.21 -23.26
N ASP A 42 -5.98 24.36 -23.93
CA ASP A 42 -6.25 25.71 -23.42
C ASP A 42 -7.53 25.93 -22.58
N ASP A 43 -8.47 24.97 -22.56
CA ASP A 43 -9.74 25.05 -21.83
C ASP A 43 -9.95 24.02 -20.68
N ASP A 44 -9.08 23.01 -20.48
CA ASP A 44 -9.29 21.95 -19.46
C ASP A 44 -7.98 21.51 -18.75
N VAL A 45 -7.74 22.04 -17.55
CA VAL A 45 -6.65 21.60 -16.66
C VAL A 45 -7.15 20.51 -15.72
N VAL A 46 -6.82 19.24 -16.00
CA VAL A 46 -7.01 18.17 -15.02
C VAL A 46 -5.73 18.03 -14.19
N ILE A 47 -5.72 18.58 -12.97
CA ILE A 47 -4.68 18.28 -11.99
C ILE A 47 -5.00 16.92 -11.37
N VAL A 48 -4.15 15.91 -11.58
CA VAL A 48 -4.31 14.58 -10.99
C VAL A 48 -3.51 14.54 -9.69
N LYS A 49 -4.17 14.07 -8.63
CA LYS A 49 -3.56 13.85 -7.31
C LYS A 49 -3.62 12.37 -6.98
N ALA A 50 -2.51 11.82 -6.51
CA ALA A 50 -2.39 10.42 -6.12
C ALA A 50 -2.25 10.31 -4.59
N ILE A 51 -3.06 9.44 -3.97
CA ILE A 51 -2.89 9.08 -2.56
C ILE A 51 -2.37 7.65 -2.51
N VAL A 52 -1.13 7.48 -2.04
CA VAL A 52 -0.47 6.18 -1.94
C VAL A 52 -0.54 5.70 -0.50
N VAL A 53 -1.27 4.60 -0.29
CA VAL A 53 -1.39 3.97 1.03
C VAL A 53 -0.28 2.93 1.19
N LEU A 54 0.52 3.08 2.24
CA LEU A 54 1.58 2.15 2.61
C LEU A 54 1.20 1.45 3.92
N ARG A 55 1.69 0.23 4.13
CA ARG A 55 1.45 -0.53 5.37
C ARG A 55 2.65 -1.42 5.65
N ASN A 56 2.89 -1.71 6.92
CA ASN A 56 3.96 -2.59 7.32
C ASN A 56 3.84 -3.97 6.63
N PRO A 57 4.95 -4.51 6.13
CA PRO A 57 4.87 -5.67 5.24
C PRO A 57 4.53 -6.99 5.91
N LYS A 58 4.78 -7.14 7.22
CA LYS A 58 4.41 -8.36 7.93
C LYS A 58 2.88 -8.48 8.02
N ASP A 59 2.20 -7.41 8.38
CA ASP A 59 0.73 -7.39 8.38
C ASP A 59 0.13 -7.48 6.97
N ILE A 60 0.80 -6.90 5.96
CA ILE A 60 0.40 -7.11 4.56
C ILE A 60 0.47 -8.58 4.19
N CYS A 61 1.55 -9.28 4.53
CA CYS A 61 1.71 -10.70 4.23
C CYS A 61 0.56 -11.53 4.83
N VAL A 62 0.25 -11.32 6.11
CA VAL A 62 -0.88 -11.99 6.78
C VAL A 62 -2.22 -11.64 6.13
N SER A 63 -2.46 -10.34 5.90
CA SER A 63 -3.71 -9.87 5.31
C SER A 63 -3.92 -10.45 3.91
N SER A 64 -2.85 -10.48 3.11
CA SER A 64 -2.87 -11.00 1.74
C SER A 64 -3.06 -12.52 1.72
N TYR A 65 -2.46 -13.26 2.65
CA TYR A 65 -2.67 -14.71 2.81
C TYR A 65 -4.14 -15.05 3.06
N HIS A 66 -4.76 -14.39 4.04
CA HIS A 66 -6.18 -14.63 4.35
C HIS A 66 -7.12 -14.16 3.25
N PHE A 67 -6.78 -13.06 2.57
CA PHE A 67 -7.56 -12.57 1.45
C PHE A 67 -7.53 -13.57 0.28
N SER A 68 -6.35 -14.08 -0.06
CA SER A 68 -6.17 -14.97 -1.20
C SER A 68 -6.77 -16.36 -0.94
N GLN A 69 -6.68 -16.87 0.30
CA GLN A 69 -7.38 -18.10 0.74
C GLN A 69 -8.90 -18.05 0.54
N LYS A 70 -9.50 -16.86 0.63
CA LYS A 70 -10.96 -16.69 0.51
C LYS A 70 -11.42 -16.20 -0.86
N THR A 71 -10.49 -16.03 -1.81
CA THR A 71 -10.78 -15.50 -3.15
C THR A 71 -10.58 -16.58 -4.19
N VAL A 72 -11.69 -17.11 -4.72
CA VAL A 72 -11.74 -18.30 -5.60
C VAL A 72 -10.84 -18.21 -6.84
N HIS A 73 -10.56 -17.00 -7.32
CA HIS A 73 -9.75 -16.79 -8.53
C HIS A 73 -8.24 -16.67 -8.27
N LEU A 74 -7.79 -16.67 -7.01
CA LEU A 74 -6.38 -16.57 -6.66
C LEU A 74 -5.82 -17.95 -6.32
N LYS A 75 -4.84 -18.42 -7.10
CA LYS A 75 -4.05 -19.60 -6.74
C LYS A 75 -3.26 -19.28 -5.48
N THR A 76 -3.68 -19.83 -4.34
CA THR A 76 -3.05 -19.61 -3.04
C THR A 76 -2.54 -20.94 -2.51
N PRO A 77 -1.27 -21.02 -2.08
CA PRO A 77 -0.80 -22.18 -1.32
C PRO A 77 -1.65 -22.40 -0.06
N ASP A 78 -1.99 -23.66 0.22
CA ASP A 78 -2.75 -24.02 1.42
C ASP A 78 -1.92 -23.85 2.71
N SER A 79 -0.60 -23.91 2.61
CA SER A 79 0.29 -23.72 3.76
C SER A 79 0.80 -22.29 3.90
N TRP A 80 0.87 -21.85 5.16
CA TRP A 80 1.47 -20.56 5.52
C TRP A 80 2.94 -20.50 5.10
N GLU A 81 3.72 -21.56 5.32
CA GLU A 81 5.16 -21.53 5.03
C GLU A 81 5.43 -21.32 3.54
N GLN A 82 4.67 -22.00 2.66
CA GLN A 82 4.81 -21.81 1.22
C GLN A 82 4.35 -20.42 0.80
N TYR A 83 3.23 -19.93 1.37
CA TYR A 83 2.77 -18.58 1.07
C TYR A 83 3.81 -17.52 1.45
N LEU A 84 4.41 -17.66 2.64
CA LEU A 84 5.44 -16.76 3.16
C LEU A 84 6.69 -16.80 2.29
N LYS A 85 7.14 -17.99 1.89
CA LYS A 85 8.26 -18.17 0.96
C LYS A 85 8.02 -17.42 -0.34
N ASP A 86 6.87 -17.63 -0.96
CA ASP A 86 6.52 -16.95 -2.21
C ASP A 86 6.47 -15.42 -2.03
N PHE A 87 6.01 -14.93 -0.86
CA PHE A 87 5.98 -13.49 -0.56
C PHE A 87 7.40 -12.93 -0.45
N PHE A 88 8.31 -13.67 0.17
CA PHE A 88 9.71 -13.29 0.31
C PHE A 88 10.46 -13.33 -1.01
N ASP A 89 10.09 -14.25 -1.89
CA ASP A 89 10.74 -14.38 -3.20
C ASP A 89 10.13 -13.43 -4.24
N GLY A 90 9.13 -12.61 -3.87
CA GLY A 90 8.44 -11.72 -4.79
C GLY A 90 7.52 -12.43 -5.78
N ASN A 91 7.25 -13.73 -5.58
CA ASN A 91 6.40 -14.56 -6.42
C ASN A 91 4.92 -14.38 -6.08
N LYS A 92 4.46 -13.13 -6.06
CA LYS A 92 3.06 -12.74 -5.82
C LYS A 92 2.54 -11.90 -6.98
N LEU A 93 1.22 -11.73 -7.03
CA LEU A 93 0.52 -11.00 -8.11
C LEU A 93 1.12 -9.62 -8.42
N TYR A 94 1.68 -8.95 -7.40
CA TYR A 94 2.25 -7.61 -7.51
C TYR A 94 3.78 -7.56 -7.31
N GLY A 95 4.46 -8.71 -7.41
CA GLY A 95 5.91 -8.79 -7.27
C GLY A 95 6.42 -8.73 -5.83
N ASP A 96 7.68 -8.34 -5.67
CA ASP A 96 8.30 -8.11 -4.39
C ASP A 96 7.74 -6.84 -3.73
N TYR A 97 7.34 -6.98 -2.46
CA TYR A 97 6.73 -5.89 -1.70
C TYR A 97 7.61 -4.63 -1.65
N PHE A 98 8.93 -4.80 -1.43
CA PHE A 98 9.82 -3.66 -1.22
C PHE A 98 10.03 -2.90 -2.52
N ASP A 99 10.19 -3.61 -3.64
CA ASP A 99 10.26 -2.97 -4.95
C ASP A 99 8.98 -2.20 -5.25
N HIS A 100 7.81 -2.78 -4.93
CA HIS A 100 6.53 -2.08 -5.11
C HIS A 100 6.47 -0.79 -4.29
N VAL A 101 6.77 -0.85 -3.00
CA VAL A 101 6.70 0.32 -2.10
C VAL A 101 7.75 1.37 -2.46
N LEU A 102 8.98 0.96 -2.74
CA LEU A 102 10.07 1.87 -3.06
C LEU A 102 9.93 2.48 -4.46
N GLY A 103 9.30 1.76 -5.40
CA GLY A 103 8.88 2.28 -6.71
C GLY A 103 8.05 3.56 -6.56
N TRP A 104 6.99 3.49 -5.76
CA TRP A 104 6.17 4.67 -5.44
C TRP A 104 6.91 5.70 -4.60
N TRP A 105 7.69 5.27 -3.59
CA TRP A 105 8.38 6.18 -2.66
C TRP A 105 9.40 7.13 -3.32
N GLN A 106 9.79 6.86 -4.57
CA GLN A 106 10.55 7.82 -5.37
C GLN A 106 9.81 9.16 -5.56
N MET A 107 8.46 9.13 -5.60
CA MET A 107 7.62 10.32 -5.76
C MET A 107 7.34 11.07 -4.46
N ARG A 108 7.94 10.70 -3.32
CA ARG A 108 7.65 11.27 -1.99
C ARG A 108 7.81 12.79 -1.85
N ASN A 109 8.58 13.41 -2.73
CA ASN A 109 8.82 14.86 -2.74
C ASN A 109 7.97 15.58 -3.80
N ASP A 110 7.21 14.85 -4.61
CA ASP A 110 6.32 15.44 -5.61
C ASP A 110 5.02 15.90 -4.93
N PRO A 111 4.61 17.17 -5.08
CA PRO A 111 3.42 17.71 -4.42
C PRO A 111 2.09 17.11 -4.92
N HIS A 112 2.08 16.35 -6.02
CA HIS A 112 0.89 15.64 -6.51
C HIS A 112 0.70 14.27 -5.85
N PHE A 113 1.60 13.86 -4.95
CA PHE A 113 1.55 12.59 -4.25
C PHE A 113 1.44 12.79 -2.75
N LEU A 114 0.41 12.21 -2.14
CA LEU A 114 0.28 12.09 -0.70
C LEU A 114 0.55 10.64 -0.28
N PHE A 115 1.55 10.44 0.56
CA PHE A 115 1.83 9.14 1.16
C PHE A 115 1.17 9.04 2.53
N VAL A 116 0.40 7.99 2.75
CA VAL A 116 -0.31 7.75 4.01
C VAL A 116 0.01 6.35 4.51
N LYS A 117 0.53 6.23 5.73
CA LYS A 117 0.76 4.91 6.35
C LYS A 117 -0.51 4.44 7.04
N TYR A 118 -0.85 3.17 6.85
CA TYR A 118 -1.99 2.53 7.49
C TYR A 118 -1.91 2.63 9.02
N GLU A 119 -0.71 2.50 9.57
CA GLU A 119 -0.46 2.59 11.00
C GLU A 119 -0.77 3.98 11.55
N ASP A 120 -0.41 5.03 10.81
CA ASP A 120 -0.72 6.41 11.20
C ASP A 120 -2.24 6.67 11.15
N MET A 121 -2.93 6.12 10.15
CA MET A 121 -4.40 6.16 10.09
C MET A 121 -5.04 5.42 11.26
N LYS A 122 -4.42 4.34 11.73
CA LYS A 122 -4.91 3.57 12.88
C LYS A 122 -4.68 4.29 14.21
N LYS A 123 -3.58 5.03 14.34
CA LYS A 123 -3.25 5.82 15.54
C LYS A 123 -4.11 7.08 15.65
N ASP A 124 -4.24 7.82 14.56
CA ASP A 124 -5.06 9.03 14.49
C ASP A 124 -5.77 9.15 13.14
N PHE A 125 -6.95 8.54 13.08
CA PHE A 125 -7.76 8.55 11.88
C PHE A 125 -8.29 9.96 11.55
N ARG A 126 -8.58 10.77 12.57
CA ARG A 126 -9.10 12.14 12.39
C ARG A 126 -8.07 13.02 11.71
N SER A 127 -6.84 13.00 12.17
CA SER A 127 -5.76 13.79 11.56
C SER A 127 -5.45 13.31 10.14
N SER A 128 -5.50 12.00 9.88
CA SER A 128 -5.32 11.45 8.54
C SER A 128 -6.39 11.91 7.55
N VAL A 129 -7.67 11.94 7.96
CA VAL A 129 -8.76 12.47 7.13
C VAL A 129 -8.56 13.96 6.84
N LYS A 130 -8.17 14.76 7.83
CA LYS A 130 -7.88 16.19 7.64
C LYS A 130 -6.72 16.42 6.67
N MET A 131 -5.65 15.64 6.78
CA MET A 131 -4.51 15.70 5.88
C MET A 131 -4.91 15.37 4.44
N ILE A 132 -5.71 14.32 4.23
CA ILE A 132 -6.23 13.95 2.92
C ILE A 132 -7.13 15.05 2.35
N ALA A 133 -8.03 15.63 3.16
CA ALA A 133 -8.91 16.71 2.72
C ALA A 133 -8.11 17.96 2.31
N ALA A 134 -7.10 18.34 3.09
CA ALA A 134 -6.21 19.46 2.77
C ALA A 134 -5.44 19.19 1.47
N PHE A 135 -4.90 17.99 1.29
CA PHE A 135 -4.22 17.59 0.06
C PHE A 135 -5.15 17.64 -1.16
N LEU A 136 -6.41 17.26 -1.00
CA LEU A 136 -7.43 17.34 -2.06
C LEU A 136 -8.03 18.74 -2.24
N GLU A 137 -7.57 19.73 -1.47
CA GLU A 137 -8.10 21.11 -1.45
C GLU A 137 -9.62 21.13 -1.21
N LYS A 138 -10.08 20.33 -0.24
CA LYS A 138 -11.48 20.29 0.19
C LYS A 138 -11.64 20.82 1.60
N GLU A 139 -12.53 21.79 1.72
CA GLU A 139 -13.03 22.25 3.01
C GLU A 139 -13.74 21.11 3.74
N LEU A 140 -13.39 20.92 5.01
CA LEU A 140 -13.94 19.86 5.82
C LEU A 140 -14.57 20.44 7.08
N THR A 141 -15.90 20.55 7.07
CA THR A 141 -16.68 20.93 8.26
C THR A 141 -16.60 19.84 9.33
N ASP A 142 -16.85 20.19 10.60
CA ASP A 142 -16.88 19.20 11.68
C ASP A 142 -17.94 18.12 11.45
N GLU A 143 -19.08 18.47 10.82
CA GLU A 143 -20.13 17.53 10.46
C GLU A 143 -19.65 16.55 9.38
N ASN A 144 -19.03 17.05 8.30
CA ASN A 144 -18.52 16.17 7.25
C ASN A 144 -17.38 15.27 7.77
N LEU A 145 -16.51 15.80 8.62
CA LEU A 145 -15.48 15.02 9.28
C LEU A 145 -16.09 13.90 10.14
N ALA A 146 -17.09 14.21 10.97
CA ALA A 146 -17.77 13.20 11.78
C ALA A 146 -18.44 12.12 10.91
N SER A 147 -19.07 12.52 9.81
CA SER A 147 -19.70 11.61 8.84
C SER A 147 -18.68 10.66 8.19
N VAL A 148 -17.53 11.18 7.74
CA VAL A 148 -16.45 10.36 7.17
C VAL A 148 -15.90 9.39 8.21
N LEU A 149 -15.61 9.87 9.42
CA LEU A 149 -15.08 9.03 10.50
C LEU A 149 -16.02 7.86 10.83
N ASN A 150 -17.33 8.12 10.87
CA ASN A 150 -18.33 7.10 11.12
C ASN A 150 -18.48 6.10 9.96
N SER A 151 -18.56 6.60 8.73
CA SER A 151 -18.78 5.78 7.53
C SER A 151 -17.58 4.89 7.20
N CYS A 152 -16.38 5.37 7.47
CA CYS A 152 -15.13 4.63 7.28
C CYS A 152 -14.67 3.87 8.53
N SER A 153 -15.50 3.79 9.58
CA SER A 153 -15.20 2.97 10.73
C SER A 153 -15.15 1.48 10.34
N LEU A 154 -14.39 0.69 11.09
CA LEU A 154 -14.26 -0.75 10.80
C LEU A 154 -15.62 -1.46 10.86
N GLU A 155 -16.46 -1.08 11.82
CA GLU A 155 -17.82 -1.63 11.98
C GLU A 155 -18.71 -1.27 10.79
N SER A 156 -18.78 0.01 10.41
CA SER A 156 -19.54 0.47 9.26
C SER A 156 -19.08 -0.23 7.98
N MET A 157 -17.76 -0.30 7.75
CA MET A 157 -17.21 -1.00 6.59
C MET A 157 -17.60 -2.49 6.58
N ARG A 158 -17.46 -3.21 7.70
CA ARG A 158 -17.88 -4.62 7.78
C ARG A 158 -19.35 -4.80 7.43
N LYS A 159 -20.19 -3.93 7.98
CA LYS A 159 -21.63 -3.94 7.72
C LYS A 159 -21.90 -3.72 6.23
N THR A 160 -21.38 -2.63 5.66
CA THR A 160 -21.51 -2.30 4.24
C THR A 160 -21.03 -3.46 3.35
N PHE A 161 -19.79 -3.94 3.50
CA PHE A 161 -19.28 -5.00 2.64
C PHE A 161 -20.04 -6.33 2.81
N SER A 162 -20.60 -6.62 3.98
CA SER A 162 -21.39 -7.84 4.20
C SER A 162 -22.80 -7.75 3.63
N GLU A 163 -23.43 -6.58 3.68
CA GLU A 163 -24.80 -6.33 3.18
C GLU A 163 -24.85 -6.27 1.65
N PHE A 164 -23.81 -5.74 1.00
CA PHE A 164 -23.78 -5.63 -0.46
C PHE A 164 -23.49 -6.97 -1.16
N ASP A 165 -22.58 -7.79 -0.64
CA ASP A 165 -22.29 -9.13 -1.16
C ASP A 165 -21.54 -9.93 -0.09
N ILE A 166 -22.08 -11.07 0.33
CA ILE A 166 -21.45 -11.92 1.35
C ILE A 166 -20.01 -12.34 0.98
N ARG A 167 -19.68 -12.42 -0.32
CA ARG A 167 -18.32 -12.69 -0.82
C ARG A 167 -17.36 -11.53 -0.54
N ARG A 168 -17.87 -10.30 -0.39
CA ARG A 168 -17.09 -9.12 -0.04
C ARG A 168 -16.79 -9.00 1.45
N LYS A 169 -17.37 -9.85 2.30
CA LYS A 169 -17.01 -9.96 3.73
C LYS A 169 -15.51 -10.24 3.94
N VAL A 170 -14.85 -10.85 2.95
CA VAL A 170 -13.41 -11.16 2.97
C VAL A 170 -12.52 -9.91 3.01
N PHE A 171 -13.01 -8.76 2.55
CA PHE A 171 -12.23 -7.51 2.45
C PHE A 171 -11.97 -6.85 3.80
N VAL A 172 -12.80 -7.09 4.82
CA VAL A 172 -12.66 -6.47 6.14
C VAL A 172 -12.47 -7.55 7.22
N ARG A 173 -11.21 -7.85 7.55
CA ARG A 173 -10.83 -8.97 8.44
C ARG A 173 -10.67 -8.59 9.92
N ASN A 174 -9.59 -7.90 10.30
CA ASN A 174 -9.27 -7.56 11.70
C ASN A 174 -9.08 -6.05 11.91
N GLY A 175 -8.52 -5.34 10.91
CA GLY A 175 -8.36 -3.88 10.98
C GLY A 175 -7.38 -3.40 12.06
N ALA A 176 -6.44 -4.27 12.47
CA ALA A 176 -5.44 -4.03 13.50
C ALA A 176 -4.03 -3.92 12.91
N VAL A 177 -3.14 -3.27 13.65
CA VAL A 177 -1.69 -3.28 13.46
C VAL A 177 -1.12 -4.35 14.41
N GLY A 178 -0.07 -5.05 13.97
CA GLY A 178 0.65 -6.01 14.81
C GLY A 178 0.09 -7.44 14.81
N ASP A 179 -0.95 -7.72 14.02
CA ASP A 179 -1.56 -9.05 13.97
C ASP A 179 -0.59 -10.11 13.43
N TRP A 180 0.43 -9.69 12.68
CA TRP A 180 1.54 -10.54 12.23
C TRP A 180 2.18 -11.38 13.34
N LYS A 181 2.19 -10.91 14.59
CA LYS A 181 2.73 -11.63 15.74
C LYS A 181 2.01 -12.95 16.04
N ASN A 182 0.75 -13.06 15.62
CA ASN A 182 -0.06 -14.26 15.80
C ASN A 182 0.19 -15.32 14.71
N HIS A 183 0.97 -14.98 13.68
CA HIS A 183 1.16 -15.81 12.49
C HIS A 183 2.63 -16.17 12.25
N PHE A 184 3.54 -15.22 12.46
CA PHE A 184 4.96 -15.44 12.24
C PHE A 184 5.57 -16.22 13.40
N SER A 185 6.34 -17.26 13.08
CA SER A 185 7.28 -17.83 14.04
C SER A 185 8.40 -16.83 14.35
N ALA A 186 9.12 -17.04 15.47
CA ALA A 186 10.27 -16.20 15.80
C ALA A 186 11.36 -16.23 14.71
N GLU A 187 11.58 -17.39 14.08
CA GLU A 187 12.54 -17.55 13.00
C GLU A 187 12.10 -16.81 11.73
N GLU A 188 10.82 -16.96 11.35
CA GLU A 188 10.23 -16.25 10.20
C GLU A 188 10.30 -14.74 10.38
N SER A 189 9.98 -14.26 11.59
CA SER A 189 10.08 -12.85 11.94
C SER A 189 11.52 -12.35 11.86
N ALA A 190 12.48 -13.08 12.41
CA ALA A 190 13.89 -12.68 12.38
C ALA A 190 14.44 -12.60 10.94
N ARG A 191 14.09 -13.58 10.09
CA ARG A 191 14.42 -13.58 8.66
C ARG A 191 13.78 -12.39 7.94
N PHE A 192 12.52 -12.08 8.26
CA PHE A 192 11.84 -10.90 7.74
C PHE A 192 12.58 -9.62 8.12
N ASP A 193 12.92 -9.47 9.40
CA ASP A 193 13.54 -8.27 9.94
C ASP A 193 14.92 -8.01 9.31
N GLN A 194 15.67 -9.07 9.02
CA GLN A 194 16.91 -8.96 8.26
C GLN A 194 16.65 -8.40 6.85
N LYS A 195 15.76 -9.02 6.08
CA LYS A 195 15.44 -8.55 4.72
C LYS A 195 14.90 -7.11 4.74
N TYR A 196 14.05 -6.77 5.71
CA TYR A 196 13.52 -5.42 5.89
C TYR A 196 14.64 -4.40 6.10
N ARG A 197 15.57 -4.67 7.02
CA ARG A 197 16.72 -3.78 7.27
C ARG A 197 17.55 -3.59 6.01
N GLU A 198 17.86 -4.67 5.29
CA GLU A 198 18.66 -4.62 4.06
C GLU A 198 17.97 -3.80 2.96
N ARG A 199 16.68 -4.01 2.73
CA ARG A 199 15.94 -3.36 1.63
C ARG A 199 15.52 -1.92 1.94
N MET A 200 15.28 -1.58 3.20
CA MET A 200 14.79 -0.26 3.60
C MET A 200 15.90 0.70 4.04
N ALA A 201 17.12 0.21 4.26
CA ALA A 201 18.26 1.03 4.66
C ALA A 201 18.46 2.22 3.71
N GLY A 202 18.58 3.43 4.28
CA GLY A 202 18.86 4.65 3.53
C GLY A 202 17.69 5.22 2.71
N THR A 203 16.52 4.57 2.72
CA THR A 203 15.34 5.03 1.95
C THR A 203 14.58 6.19 2.63
N GLY A 204 14.76 6.34 3.95
CA GLY A 204 14.01 7.28 4.79
C GLY A 204 12.54 6.89 5.02
N LEU A 205 12.11 5.72 4.54
CA LEU A 205 10.77 5.19 4.79
C LEU A 205 10.80 4.20 5.95
N GLU A 206 10.02 4.48 6.99
CA GLU A 206 9.92 3.65 8.19
C GLU A 206 8.47 3.28 8.48
N PHE A 207 8.27 2.02 8.87
CA PHE A 207 6.96 1.48 9.23
C PHE A 207 6.89 1.20 10.72
N ASP A 208 5.70 1.39 11.29
CA ASP A 208 5.40 0.85 12.62
C ASP A 208 4.94 -0.60 12.48
N PHE A 209 5.39 -1.46 13.38
CA PHE A 209 5.00 -2.87 13.44
C PHE A 209 4.11 -3.16 14.66
N GLU A 210 3.75 -2.12 15.42
CA GLU A 210 2.97 -2.15 16.67
C GLU A 210 1.64 -1.39 16.56
#